data_AF-X1IM95-F1
#
_entry.id   AF-X1IM95-F1
#
_cell.length_a   1.000
_cell.length_b   1.000
_cell.length_c   1.000
_cell.angle_alpha   90.00
_cell.angle_beta   90.00
_cell.angle_gamma   90.00
#
_symmetry.space_group_name_H-M   'P 1'
#
loop_
_entity.id
_entity.type
_entity.pdbx_description
1 polymer ?
#
loop_
_entity_poly.entity_id
_entity_poly.type
_entity_poly.pdbx_seq_one_letter_code
_entity_poly.pdbx_strand_id
1 'polypeptide(L)'
;MFLDYDGTLADFAPTPDEVNPDPELIDILTRLVKHPDIQPAIISGRRLNHVISLVPVTGLLLAGTYGIEIRTPNGNLVNRLDYSEIRPGLDILKPVWNQLISGHKGFFLEDKDWTLAIH
;
A
#
# COMPACT_ATOMS: atom_id res chain seq x y z
N MET A 1 -16.85 -5.05 -2.55
CA MET A 1 -16.73 -3.82 -1.73
C MET A 1 -15.28 -3.36 -1.81
N PHE A 2 -15.04 -2.08 -2.05
CA PHE A 2 -13.69 -1.52 -2.16
C PHE A 2 -13.47 -0.49 -1.05
N LEU A 3 -12.35 -0.61 -0.34
CA LEU A 3 -12.01 0.20 0.81
C LEU A 3 -10.60 0.76 0.64
N ASP A 4 -10.41 2.03 0.97
CA ASP A 4 -9.07 2.59 1.19
C ASP A 4 -8.61 2.27 2.62
N TYR A 5 -7.32 2.39 2.91
CA TYR A 5 -6.77 2.15 4.25
C TYR A 5 -6.61 3.46 5.04
N ASP A 6 -5.68 4.33 4.60
CA ASP A 6 -5.31 5.54 5.33
C ASP A 6 -6.41 6.61 5.25
N GLY A 7 -6.85 7.13 6.39
CA GLY A 7 -7.98 8.05 6.48
C GLY A 7 -9.36 7.42 6.23
N THR A 8 -9.43 6.09 6.11
CA THR A 8 -10.70 5.36 5.90
C THR A 8 -10.88 4.23 6.91
N LEU A 9 -9.99 3.22 6.90
CA LEU A 9 -10.00 2.12 7.86
C LEU A 9 -9.11 2.40 9.07
N ALA A 10 -8.10 3.25 8.91
CA ALA A 10 -7.25 3.74 9.96
C ALA A 10 -7.15 5.27 9.88
N ASP A 11 -7.06 5.94 11.03
CA ASP A 11 -6.79 7.38 11.06
C ASP A 11 -5.39 7.69 10.48
N PHE A 12 -5.22 8.93 10.00
CA PHE A 12 -3.91 9.38 9.54
C PHE A 12 -2.92 9.42 10.70
N ALA A 13 -1.86 8.61 10.60
CA ALA A 13 -0.74 8.64 11.54
C ALA A 13 0.33 9.67 11.10
N PRO A 14 1.01 10.37 12.03
CA PRO A 14 2.07 11.33 11.71
C PRO A 14 3.26 10.69 10.98
N THR A 15 3.51 9.40 11.22
CA THR A 15 4.52 8.61 10.55
C THR A 15 3.90 7.30 10.07
N PRO A 16 4.10 6.91 8.80
CA PRO A 16 3.54 5.66 8.28
C PRO A 16 4.21 4.41 8.86
N ASP A 17 5.34 4.54 9.56
CA ASP A 17 6.23 3.43 9.94
C ASP A 17 5.74 2.57 11.11
N GLU A 18 4.75 3.02 11.89
CA GLU A 18 4.18 2.21 12.96
C GLU A 18 3.14 1.22 12.42
N VAL A 19 3.55 -0.05 12.32
CA VAL A 19 2.66 -1.15 11.96
C VAL A 19 1.95 -1.67 13.21
N ASN A 20 0.82 -1.07 13.54
CA ASN A 20 -0.06 -1.54 14.62
C ASN A 20 -1.38 -2.04 14.03
N PRO A 21 -1.54 -3.37 13.85
CA PRO A 21 -2.79 -3.94 13.36
C PRO A 21 -3.92 -3.70 14.36
N ASP A 22 -5.04 -3.15 13.90
CA ASP A 22 -6.22 -2.94 14.73
C ASP A 22 -7.02 -4.27 14.87
N PRO A 23 -7.11 -4.85 16.08
CA PRO A 23 -7.81 -6.11 16.29
C PRO A 23 -9.29 -6.06 15.94
N GLU A 24 -9.96 -4.92 16.15
CA GLU A 24 -11.38 -4.76 15.85
C GLU A 24 -11.62 -4.74 14.34
N LEU A 25 -10.81 -3.98 13.61
CA LEU A 25 -10.83 -3.96 12.15
C LEU A 25 -10.57 -5.37 11.57
N ILE A 26 -9.59 -6.10 12.13
CA ILE A 26 -9.27 -7.46 11.71
C ILE A 26 -10.46 -8.41 11.90
N ASP A 27 -11.16 -8.34 13.04
CA ASP A 27 -12.35 -9.17 13.28
C ASP A 27 -13.47 -8.87 12.26
N ILE A 28 -13.75 -7.58 12.04
CA ILE A 28 -14.77 -7.12 11.09
C ILE A 28 -14.45 -7.65 9.68
N LEU A 29 -13.22 -7.47 9.21
CA LEU A 29 -12.79 -7.92 7.89
C LEU A 29 -12.81 -9.45 7.78
N THR A 30 -12.41 -10.16 8.83
CA THR A 30 -12.47 -11.63 8.88
C THR A 30 -13.90 -12.15 8.74
N ARG A 31 -14.88 -11.45 9.33
CA ARG A 31 -16.30 -11.78 9.20
C ARG A 31 -16.83 -11.43 7.80
N LEU A 32 -16.44 -10.28 7.26
CA LEU A 32 -16.85 -9.85 5.92
C LEU A 32 -16.37 -10.80 4.82
N VAL A 33 -15.15 -11.32 4.90
CA VAL A 33 -14.62 -12.30 3.94
C VAL A 33 -15.42 -13.59 3.91
N LYS A 34 -16.08 -13.96 5.02
CA LYS A 34 -16.91 -15.19 5.10
C LYS A 34 -18.31 -15.00 4.54
N HIS A 35 -18.71 -13.78 4.22
CA HIS A 35 -20.04 -13.52 3.69
C HIS A 35 -20.12 -13.94 2.20
N PRO A 36 -21.08 -14.80 1.81
CA PRO A 36 -21.09 -15.41 0.48
C PRO A 36 -21.22 -14.39 -0.67
N ASP A 37 -21.91 -13.29 -0.42
CA ASP A 37 -22.18 -12.27 -1.44
C ASP A 37 -21.20 -11.07 -1.42
N ILE A 38 -20.17 -11.10 -0.57
CA ILE A 38 -19.24 -9.98 -0.41
C ILE A 38 -17.81 -10.46 -0.62
N GLN A 39 -17.15 -9.89 -1.62
CA GLN A 39 -15.69 -9.90 -1.72
C GLN A 39 -15.17 -8.52 -1.29
N PRO A 40 -14.64 -8.38 -0.06
CA PRO A 40 -13.93 -7.18 0.35
C PRO A 40 -12.57 -7.09 -0.33
N ALA A 41 -12.21 -5.86 -0.71
CA ALA A 41 -10.93 -5.50 -1.28
C ALA A 41 -10.41 -4.22 -0.60
N ILE A 42 -9.14 -4.23 -0.19
CA ILE A 42 -8.43 -3.04 0.30
C ILE A 42 -7.51 -2.55 -0.81
N ILE A 43 -7.62 -1.29 -1.18
CA ILE A 43 -6.79 -0.62 -2.19
C ILE A 43 -6.10 0.55 -1.49
N SER A 44 -4.76 0.54 -1.41
CA SER A 44 -4.00 1.54 -0.66
C SER A 44 -2.81 2.08 -1.47
N GLY A 45 -2.41 3.31 -1.16
CA GLY A 45 -1.14 3.89 -1.60
C GLY A 45 0.09 3.37 -0.84
N ARG A 46 -0.11 2.58 0.23
CA ARG A 46 0.97 1.85 0.92
C ARG A 46 1.44 0.68 0.07
N ARG A 47 2.71 0.28 0.26
CA ARG A 47 3.26 -0.95 -0.33
C ARG A 47 2.42 -2.16 0.08
N LEU A 48 2.28 -3.15 -0.82
CA LEU A 48 1.44 -4.32 -0.54
C LEU A 48 1.89 -5.08 0.72
N ASN A 49 3.21 -5.25 0.91
CA ASN A 49 3.76 -5.91 2.10
C ASN A 49 3.36 -5.20 3.40
N HIS A 50 3.26 -3.87 3.37
CA HIS A 50 2.87 -3.06 4.51
C HIS A 50 1.39 -3.28 4.83
N VAL A 51 0.51 -3.22 3.82
CA VAL A 51 -0.93 -3.49 3.99
C VAL A 51 -1.17 -4.91 4.51
N ILE A 52 -0.40 -5.91 4.04
CA ILE A 52 -0.48 -7.29 4.55
C ILE A 52 -0.17 -7.35 6.05
N SER A 53 0.85 -6.62 6.51
CA SER A 53 1.22 -6.59 7.92
C SER A 53 0.18 -5.89 8.79
N LEU A 54 -0.46 -4.84 8.26
CA LEU A 54 -1.52 -4.08 8.94
C LEU A 54 -2.84 -4.85 9.00
N VAL A 55 -3.13 -5.65 7.98
CA VAL A 55 -4.39 -6.40 7.85
C VAL A 55 -4.10 -7.86 7.48
N PRO A 56 -3.63 -8.68 8.43
CA PRO A 56 -3.22 -10.07 8.19
C PRO A 56 -4.42 -11.03 8.06
N VAL A 57 -5.41 -10.68 7.22
CA VAL A 57 -6.63 -11.47 6.99
C VAL A 57 -6.54 -12.20 5.66
N THR A 58 -6.69 -13.52 5.69
CA THR A 58 -6.74 -14.39 4.51
C THR A 58 -8.09 -14.25 3.79
N GLY A 59 -8.11 -14.35 2.46
CA GLY A 59 -9.33 -14.20 1.65
C GLY A 59 -9.69 -12.76 1.29
N LEU A 60 -8.95 -11.77 1.81
CA LEU A 60 -9.00 -10.40 1.31
C LEU A 60 -8.27 -10.29 -0.03
N LEU A 61 -8.85 -9.53 -0.95
CA LEU A 61 -8.06 -8.94 -2.03
C LEU A 61 -7.35 -7.71 -1.46
N LEU A 62 -6.02 -7.69 -1.53
CA LEU A 62 -5.22 -6.54 -1.11
C LEU A 62 -4.51 -5.97 -2.32
N ALA A 63 -4.57 -4.66 -2.50
CA ALA A 63 -3.91 -3.96 -3.57
C ALA A 63 -3.06 -2.82 -2.97
N GLY A 64 -1.75 -2.95 -3.06
CA GLY A 64 -0.78 -1.95 -2.62
C GLY A 64 -0.26 -1.12 -3.79
N THR A 65 0.43 -0.03 -3.44
CA THR A 65 1.02 0.93 -4.37
C THR A 65 0.03 1.33 -5.47
N TYR A 66 -1.16 1.77 -5.04
CA TYR A 66 -2.27 2.19 -5.91
C TYR A 66 -2.76 1.11 -6.89
N GLY A 67 -2.58 -0.16 -6.53
CA GLY A 67 -3.05 -1.32 -7.29
C GLY A 67 -2.04 -1.92 -8.26
N ILE A 68 -0.79 -1.46 -8.23
CA ILE A 68 0.30 -2.12 -8.98
C ILE A 68 0.58 -3.50 -8.40
N GLU A 69 0.64 -3.61 -7.08
CA GLU A 69 0.92 -4.84 -6.36
C GLU A 69 -0.39 -5.41 -5.81
N ILE A 70 -0.73 -6.66 -6.12
CA ILE A 70 -1.99 -7.28 -5.70
C ILE A 70 -1.72 -8.64 -5.05
N ARG A 71 -2.32 -8.87 -3.86
CA ARG A 71 -2.53 -10.20 -3.30
C ARG A 71 -3.98 -10.60 -3.51
N THR A 72 -4.22 -11.64 -4.28
CA THR A 72 -5.56 -12.17 -4.54
C THR A 72 -6.12 -12.91 -3.31
N PRO A 73 -7.45 -13.17 -3.24
CA PRO A 73 -8.05 -13.88 -2.12
C PRO A 73 -7.45 -15.27 -1.83
N ASN A 74 -6.97 -15.97 -2.86
CA ASN A 74 -6.28 -17.26 -2.74
C ASN A 74 -4.79 -17.15 -2.40
N GLY A 75 -4.27 -15.93 -2.18
CA GLY A 75 -2.90 -15.68 -1.75
C GLY A 75 -1.87 -15.45 -2.86
N ASN A 76 -2.25 -15.51 -4.14
CA ASN A 76 -1.32 -15.26 -5.24
C ASN A 76 -0.89 -13.78 -5.26
N LEU A 77 0.39 -13.54 -5.52
CA LEU A 77 0.94 -12.20 -5.74
C LEU A 77 0.98 -11.89 -7.23
N VAL A 78 0.46 -10.73 -7.62
CA VAL A 78 0.37 -10.27 -9.00
C VAL A 78 0.85 -8.82 -9.04
N ASN A 79 1.78 -8.54 -9.96
CA ASN A 79 2.14 -7.17 -10.31
C ASN A 79 1.49 -6.81 -11.65
N ARG A 80 0.84 -5.65 -11.71
CA ARG A 80 0.12 -5.17 -12.91
C ARG A 80 1.03 -4.55 -13.97
N LEU A 81 2.24 -4.19 -13.59
CA LEU A 81 3.24 -3.59 -14.46
C LEU A 81 4.49 -4.47 -14.48
N ASP A 82 5.22 -4.43 -15.58
CA ASP A 82 6.56 -4.99 -15.63
C ASP A 82 7.52 -4.05 -14.89
N TYR A 83 8.18 -4.58 -13.87
CA TYR A 83 9.14 -3.83 -13.09
C TYR A 83 10.28 -3.26 -13.95
N SER A 84 10.68 -4.00 -14.99
CA SER A 84 11.75 -3.60 -15.89
C SER A 84 11.38 -2.41 -16.80
N GLU A 85 10.09 -2.16 -17.02
CA GLU A 85 9.61 -1.01 -17.80
C GLU A 85 9.52 0.28 -16.97
N ILE A 86 9.25 0.15 -15.66
CA ILE A 86 9.03 1.30 -14.77
C ILE A 86 10.31 1.70 -14.04
N ARG A 87 11.02 0.73 -13.46
CA ARG A 87 12.12 1.02 -12.52
C ARG A 87 13.24 1.88 -13.12
N PRO A 88 13.72 1.64 -14.36
CA PRO A 88 14.80 2.45 -14.93
C PRO A 88 14.45 3.95 -15.02
N GLY A 89 13.18 4.28 -15.31
CA GLY A 89 12.72 5.66 -15.33
C GLY A 89 12.75 6.30 -13.93
N LEU A 90 12.32 5.55 -12.92
CA LEU A 90 12.38 6.02 -11.52
C LEU A 90 13.81 6.21 -11.03
N ASP A 91 14.74 5.33 -11.41
CA ASP A 91 16.16 5.45 -11.05
C ASP A 91 16.84 6.67 -11.68
N ILE A 92 16.37 7.11 -12.84
CA ILE A 92 16.80 8.38 -13.46
C ILE A 92 16.22 9.58 -12.71
N LEU A 93 14.94 9.52 -12.31
CA LEU A 93 14.25 10.64 -11.63
C LEU A 93 14.69 10.81 -10.17
N LYS A 94 14.94 9.72 -9.45
CA LYS A 94 15.28 9.72 -8.02
C LYS A 94 16.41 10.67 -7.64
N PRO A 95 17.60 10.67 -8.29
CA PRO A 95 18.67 11.62 -7.95
C PRO A 95 18.29 13.07 -8.27
N VAL A 96 17.53 13.32 -9.34
CA VAL A 96 17.05 14.66 -9.70
C VAL A 96 16.11 15.21 -8.62
N TRP A 97 15.18 14.37 -8.15
CA TRP A 97 14.22 14.75 -7.11
C TRP A 97 14.90 14.92 -5.75
N ASN A 98 15.88 14.06 -5.41
CA ASN A 98 16.73 14.27 -4.23
C ASN A 98 17.47 15.60 -4.27
N GLN A 99 18.00 15.98 -5.43
CA GLN A 99 18.67 17.28 -5.59
C GLN A 99 17.67 18.44 -5.46
N LEU A 100 16.45 18.31 -5.99
CA LEU A 100 15.40 19.32 -5.89
C LEU A 100 15.03 19.64 -4.44
N ILE A 101 14.89 18.62 -3.58
CA ILE A 101 14.54 18.81 -2.17
C ILE A 101 15.75 19.11 -1.27
N SER A 102 16.97 18.92 -1.78
CA SER A 102 18.20 19.21 -1.03
C SER A 102 18.23 20.65 -0.53
N GLY A 103 18.49 20.83 0.76
CA GLY A 103 18.52 22.15 1.43
C GLY A 103 17.16 22.68 1.88
N HIS A 104 16.04 22.02 1.52
CA HIS A 104 14.70 22.38 1.99
C HIS A 104 14.33 21.55 3.22
N LYS A 105 14.11 22.22 4.36
CA LYS A 105 13.68 21.54 5.59
C LYS A 105 12.21 21.11 5.47
N GLY A 106 11.92 19.91 5.99
CA GLY A 106 10.56 19.38 6.06
C GLY A 106 10.16 18.51 4.88
N PHE A 107 10.96 18.45 3.81
CA PHE A 107 10.71 17.56 2.67
C PHE A 107 11.53 16.29 2.74
N PHE A 108 10.96 15.16 2.32
CA PHE A 108 11.70 13.92 2.12
C PHE A 108 11.19 13.13 0.92
N LEU A 109 12.10 12.39 0.28
CA LEU A 109 11.78 11.52 -0.84
C LEU A 109 11.57 10.09 -0.34
N GLU A 110 10.38 9.56 -0.54
CA GLU A 110 10.03 8.16 -0.30
C GLU A 110 10.13 7.36 -1.60
N ASP A 111 10.90 6.27 -1.59
CA ASP A 111 10.98 5.30 -2.69
C ASP A 111 10.17 4.06 -2.34
N LYS A 112 9.05 3.87 -3.03
CA LYS A 112 8.13 2.73 -2.87
C LYS A 112 8.34 1.67 -3.96
N ASP A 113 9.55 1.59 -4.53
CA ASP A 113 9.97 0.65 -5.58
C ASP A 113 9.33 0.93 -6.96
N TRP A 114 7.99 0.95 -7.01
CA TRP A 114 7.17 1.20 -8.19
C TRP A 114 6.80 2.67 -8.37
N THR A 115 6.98 3.49 -7.32
CA THR A 115 6.66 4.92 -7.33
C THR A 115 7.64 5.69 -6.45
N LEU A 116 7.77 6.98 -6.72
CA LEU A 116 8.47 7.94 -5.87
C LEU A 116 7.45 8.97 -5.36
N ALA A 117 7.56 9.35 -4.08
CA ALA A 117 6.73 10.39 -3.48
C ALA A 117 7.61 11.41 -2.77
N ILE A 118 7.35 12.69 -2.98
CA ILE A 118 7.90 13.77 -2.17
C ILE A 118 6.83 14.13 -1.15
N HIS A 119 7.19 14.05 0.12
CA HIS A 119 6.42 14.57 1.25
C HIS A 119 7.00 15.90 1.68
#